data_AF-A0A7V8CU28-F1
#
_entry.id   AF-A0A7V8CU28-F1
#
_cell.length_a   1.000
_cell.length_b   1.000
_cell.length_c   1.000
_cell.angle_alpha   90.00
_cell.angle_beta   90.00
_cell.angle_gamma   90.00
#
_symmetry.space_group_name_H-M   'P 1'
#
loop_
_entity.id
_entity.type
_entity.pdbx_description
1 polymer ?
#
loop_
_entity_poly.entity_id
_entity_poly.type
_entity_poly.pdbx_seq_one_letter_code
_entity_poly.pdbx_strand_id
1 'polypeptide(L)'
;MKTLLITLAIVASAQASAQGVYKCVKDGRTSYSETPCAAGQVQLIEVPPPPPAIDKGAATRQQRVADQLESTRKKREEREDAARARANMQSAEHEQHCAQLRLQQKWAAQDAVGAGDKTREAAQLKVRRASERLALDCLN
;
A
#
# COMPACT_ATOMS: atom_id res chain seq x y z
N MET A 1 47.59 35.47 -53.15
CA MET A 1 47.32 36.47 -52.09
C MET A 1 45.81 36.70 -51.94
N LYS A 2 45.05 35.67 -51.53
CA LYS A 2 43.57 35.76 -51.42
C LYS A 2 43.02 34.97 -50.22
N THR A 3 43.92 34.46 -49.39
CA THR A 3 43.62 33.61 -48.23
C THR A 3 43.88 34.30 -46.90
N LEU A 4 44.37 35.55 -46.89
CA LEU A 4 44.71 36.26 -45.65
C LEU A 4 43.59 37.16 -45.10
N LEU A 5 42.46 37.28 -45.80
CA LEU A 5 41.35 38.16 -45.42
C LEU A 5 40.21 37.45 -44.67
N ILE A 6 40.28 36.12 -44.52
CA ILE A 6 39.17 35.32 -43.94
C ILE A 6 39.33 35.10 -42.43
N THR A 7 40.53 35.27 -41.87
CA THR A 7 40.82 34.97 -40.46
C THR A 7 40.50 36.10 -39.47
N LEU A 8 40.21 37.32 -39.92
CA LEU A 8 39.91 38.45 -39.02
C LEU A 8 38.42 38.58 -38.62
N ALA A 9 37.54 37.73 -39.15
CA ALA A 9 36.09 37.84 -38.94
C ALA A 9 35.54 37.04 -37.74
N ILE A 10 36.37 36.24 -37.03
CA ILE A 10 35.89 35.22 -36.09
C ILE A 10 35.99 35.65 -34.61
N VAL A 11 36.66 36.75 -34.28
CA VAL A 11 36.95 37.14 -32.88
C VAL A 11 35.87 38.05 -32.26
N ALA A 12 34.87 38.52 -33.01
CA ALA A 12 33.92 39.53 -32.53
C ALA A 12 32.64 38.99 -31.84
N SER A 13 32.42 37.67 -31.79
CA SER A 13 31.11 37.11 -31.43
C SER A 13 30.94 36.67 -29.97
N ALA A 14 31.91 36.92 -29.09
CA ALA A 14 31.98 36.26 -27.78
C ALA A 14 31.41 37.04 -26.57
N GLN A 15 30.52 38.01 -26.77
CA GLN A 15 29.87 38.72 -25.66
C GLN A 15 28.36 38.91 -25.92
N ALA A 16 27.59 37.84 -25.85
CA ALA A 16 26.13 37.92 -25.86
C ALA A 16 25.52 36.76 -25.07
N SER A 17 25.60 36.82 -23.74
CA SER A 17 24.83 35.93 -22.87
C SER A 17 24.53 36.57 -21.52
N ALA A 18 23.64 37.57 -21.55
CA ALA A 18 22.75 37.94 -20.46
C ALA A 18 21.69 38.90 -21.03
N GLN A 19 20.57 38.38 -21.53
CA GLN A 19 19.41 39.19 -21.94
C GLN A 19 18.70 39.71 -20.68
N GLY A 20 19.39 40.55 -19.91
CA GLY A 20 18.86 41.24 -18.75
C GLY A 20 18.69 42.71 -19.09
N VAL A 21 17.44 43.20 -19.12
CA VAL A 21 17.17 44.63 -19.27
C VAL A 21 17.37 45.29 -17.90
N TYR A 22 18.34 46.20 -17.80
CA TYR A 22 18.65 46.93 -16.57
C TYR A 22 17.73 48.15 -16.46
N LYS A 23 17.05 48.30 -15.30
CA LYS A 23 16.28 49.49 -14.96
C LYS A 23 17.20 50.52 -14.28
N CYS A 24 17.46 51.62 -14.96
CA CYS A 24 18.26 52.74 -14.46
C CYS A 24 17.34 53.89 -14.04
N VAL A 25 17.46 54.39 -12.80
CA VAL A 25 16.74 55.58 -12.33
C VAL A 25 17.74 56.70 -12.08
N LYS A 26 17.61 57.82 -12.81
CA LYS A 26 18.45 59.02 -12.64
C LYS A 26 17.58 60.27 -12.77
N ASP A 27 17.70 61.19 -11.82
CA ASP A 27 16.97 62.47 -11.79
C ASP A 27 15.44 62.34 -11.99
N GLY A 28 14.84 61.30 -11.39
CA GLY A 28 13.41 61.02 -11.50
C GLY A 28 12.95 60.39 -12.83
N ARG A 29 13.85 60.19 -13.80
CA ARG A 29 13.58 59.47 -15.06
C ARG A 29 14.03 58.01 -14.97
N THR A 30 13.12 57.11 -15.33
CA THR A 30 13.39 55.66 -15.43
C THR A 30 13.69 55.31 -16.88
N SER A 31 14.86 54.71 -17.12
CA SER A 31 15.34 54.23 -18.42
C SER A 31 15.59 52.73 -18.33
N TYR A 32 15.25 52.00 -19.40
CA TYR A 32 15.49 50.57 -19.51
C TYR A 32 16.53 50.35 -20.63
N SER A 33 17.67 49.74 -20.31
CA SER A 33 18.77 49.54 -21.25
C SER A 33 19.30 48.11 -21.18
N GLU A 34 19.81 47.62 -22.31
CA GLU A 34 20.55 46.34 -22.39
C GLU A 34 22.02 46.50 -21.96
N THR A 35 22.48 47.73 -21.77
CA THR A 35 23.80 48.05 -21.22
C THR A 35 23.72 48.42 -19.74
N PRO A 36 24.69 48.00 -18.91
CA PRO A 36 24.71 48.32 -17.48
C PRO A 36 24.77 49.84 -17.26
N CYS A 37 24.02 50.34 -16.28
CA CYS A 37 23.86 51.78 -16.03
C CYS A 37 25.22 52.44 -15.79
N ALA A 38 25.60 53.43 -16.63
CA ALA A 38 26.90 54.10 -16.55
C ALA A 38 27.16 54.86 -15.22
N ALA A 39 26.09 55.22 -14.49
CA ALA A 39 26.11 55.64 -13.08
C ALA A 39 24.66 55.70 -12.53
N GLY A 40 24.38 54.97 -11.43
CA GLY A 40 23.08 54.95 -10.75
C GLY A 40 22.75 53.60 -10.10
N GLN A 41 21.82 53.58 -9.14
CA GLN A 41 21.39 52.35 -8.45
C GLN A 41 20.69 51.40 -9.44
N VAL A 42 21.29 50.23 -9.64
CA VAL A 42 20.72 49.12 -10.41
C VAL A 42 19.68 48.42 -9.54
N GLN A 43 18.40 48.55 -9.87
CA GLN A 43 17.38 47.68 -9.28
C GLN A 43 17.15 46.51 -10.22
N LEU A 44 17.65 45.34 -9.82
CA LEU A 44 17.39 44.07 -10.48
C LEU A 44 15.90 43.77 -10.34
N ILE A 45 15.19 43.63 -11.45
CA ILE A 45 13.80 43.18 -11.44
C ILE A 45 13.83 41.67 -11.22
N GLU A 46 13.49 41.24 -10.01
CA GLU A 46 13.31 39.84 -9.66
C GLU A 46 12.09 39.30 -10.42
N VAL A 47 12.32 38.55 -11.48
CA VAL A 47 11.24 37.89 -12.23
C VAL A 47 10.84 36.64 -11.44
N PRO A 48 9.59 36.55 -10.94
CA PRO A 48 9.17 35.38 -10.19
C PRO A 48 9.20 34.14 -11.10
N PRO A 49 9.53 32.96 -10.55
CA PRO A 49 9.57 31.73 -11.34
C PRO A 49 8.19 31.45 -11.95
N PRO A 50 8.16 30.84 -13.16
CA PRO A 50 6.90 30.52 -13.81
C PRO A 50 6.09 29.55 -12.92
N PRO A 51 4.74 29.64 -12.95
CA PRO A 51 3.89 28.75 -12.18
C PRO A 51 4.16 27.28 -12.57
N PRO A 52 4.04 26.34 -11.63
CA PRO A 52 4.28 24.93 -11.90
C PRO A 52 3.36 24.43 -13.02
N ALA A 53 3.92 23.65 -13.94
CA ALA A 53 3.16 23.10 -15.06
C ALA A 53 2.03 22.20 -14.54
N ILE A 54 0.79 22.51 -14.94
CA ILE A 54 -0.38 21.70 -14.60
C ILE A 54 -0.35 20.41 -15.42
N ASP A 55 -0.13 19.28 -14.73
CA ASP A 55 -0.22 17.96 -15.32
C ASP A 55 -1.69 17.55 -15.48
N LYS A 56 -2.22 17.77 -16.69
CA LYS A 56 -3.60 17.44 -17.05
C LYS A 56 -3.94 15.95 -16.88
N GLY A 57 -2.96 15.06 -16.83
CA GLY A 57 -3.14 13.62 -16.66
C GLY A 57 -2.98 13.11 -15.22
N ALA A 58 -2.63 13.98 -14.26
CA ALA A 58 -2.38 13.59 -12.88
C ALA A 58 -3.62 12.94 -12.24
N ALA A 59 -4.79 13.56 -12.41
CA ALA A 59 -6.05 13.07 -11.83
C ALA A 59 -6.40 11.65 -12.31
N THR A 60 -6.28 11.37 -13.61
CA THR A 60 -6.57 10.04 -14.16
C THR A 60 -5.57 8.98 -13.69
N ARG A 61 -4.29 9.34 -13.52
CA ARG A 61 -3.30 8.42 -12.93
C ARG A 61 -3.61 8.15 -11.46
N GLN A 62 -3.95 9.18 -10.69
CA GLN A 62 -4.32 9.04 -9.28
C GLN A 62 -5.55 8.15 -9.10
N GLN A 63 -6.58 8.34 -9.93
CA GLN A 63 -7.78 7.48 -9.95
C GLN A 63 -7.41 6.02 -10.23
N ARG A 64 -6.63 5.74 -11.28
CA ARG A 64 -6.20 4.36 -11.59
C ARG A 64 -5.44 3.70 -10.43
N VAL A 65 -4.57 4.45 -9.76
CA VAL A 65 -3.83 3.93 -8.59
C VAL A 65 -4.80 3.68 -7.42
N ALA A 66 -5.76 4.58 -7.19
CA ALA A 66 -6.78 4.39 -6.16
C ALA A 66 -7.63 3.14 -6.44
N ASP A 67 -8.12 2.96 -7.67
CA ASP A 67 -8.91 1.78 -8.07
C ASP A 67 -8.10 0.48 -7.94
N GLN A 68 -6.82 0.52 -8.29
CA GLN A 68 -5.92 -0.63 -8.15
C GLN A 68 -5.72 -0.98 -6.68
N LEU A 69 -5.55 0.01 -5.80
CA LEU A 69 -5.41 -0.21 -4.36
C LEU A 69 -6.72 -0.74 -3.76
N GLU A 70 -7.86 -0.16 -4.12
CA GLU A 70 -9.18 -0.61 -3.66
C GLU A 70 -9.46 -2.06 -4.09
N SER A 71 -9.27 -2.38 -5.37
CA SER A 71 -9.47 -3.75 -5.87
C SER A 71 -8.53 -4.76 -5.21
N THR A 72 -7.30 -4.35 -4.89
CA THR A 72 -6.34 -5.20 -4.15
C THR A 72 -6.80 -5.42 -2.71
N ARG A 73 -7.28 -4.36 -2.03
CA ARG A 73 -7.85 -4.46 -0.69
C ARG A 73 -9.07 -5.38 -0.67
N LYS A 74 -10.01 -5.18 -1.58
CA LYS A 74 -11.22 -6.00 -1.68
C LYS A 74 -10.89 -7.48 -1.92
N LYS A 75 -9.97 -7.78 -2.85
CA LYS A 75 -9.53 -9.17 -3.08
C LYS A 75 -8.86 -9.79 -1.85
N ARG A 76 -8.12 -9.01 -1.07
CA ARG A 76 -7.50 -9.47 0.17
C ARG A 76 -8.57 -9.75 1.22
N GLU A 77 -9.52 -8.84 1.40
CA GLU A 77 -10.65 -8.99 2.32
C GLU A 77 -11.49 -10.22 1.95
N GLU A 78 -11.90 -10.39 0.69
CA GLU A 78 -12.64 -11.57 0.23
C GLU A 78 -11.92 -12.89 0.54
N ARG A 79 -10.59 -12.93 0.38
CA ARG A 79 -9.78 -14.12 0.70
C ARG A 79 -9.72 -14.37 2.21
N GLU A 80 -9.55 -13.32 3.00
CA GLU A 80 -9.52 -13.43 4.46
C GLU A 80 -10.89 -13.85 5.00
N ASP A 81 -11.98 -13.30 4.46
CA ASP A 81 -13.35 -13.65 4.79
C ASP A 81 -13.63 -15.12 4.47
N ALA A 82 -13.25 -15.57 3.27
CA ALA A 82 -13.36 -16.97 2.88
C ALA A 82 -12.53 -17.90 3.77
N ALA A 83 -11.32 -17.50 4.14
CA ALA A 83 -10.47 -18.27 5.06
C ALA A 83 -11.09 -18.36 6.46
N ARG A 84 -11.61 -17.25 7.00
CA ARG A 84 -12.31 -17.23 8.29
C ARG A 84 -13.58 -18.08 8.26
N ALA A 85 -14.37 -18.00 7.19
CA ALA A 85 -15.57 -18.83 7.04
C ALA A 85 -15.22 -20.33 7.05
N ARG A 86 -14.18 -20.74 6.31
CA ARG A 86 -13.71 -22.14 6.29
C ARG A 86 -13.18 -22.60 7.64
N ALA A 87 -12.45 -21.75 8.35
CA ALA A 87 -11.95 -22.07 9.69
C ALA A 87 -13.10 -22.25 10.68
N ASN A 88 -14.10 -21.35 10.63
CA ASN A 88 -15.30 -21.45 11.49
C ASN A 88 -16.13 -22.70 11.19
N MET A 89 -16.25 -23.09 9.92
CA MET A 89 -16.94 -24.34 9.56
C MET A 89 -16.21 -25.56 10.12
N GLN A 90 -14.89 -25.63 9.93
CA GLN A 90 -14.08 -26.75 10.44
C GLN A 90 -14.12 -26.82 11.98
N SER A 91 -14.05 -25.69 12.67
CA SER A 91 -14.16 -25.66 14.13
C SER A 91 -15.55 -26.11 14.58
N ALA A 92 -16.61 -25.66 13.91
CA ALA A 92 -17.98 -26.07 14.23
C ALA A 92 -18.21 -27.57 14.00
N GLU A 93 -17.71 -28.14 12.89
CA GLU A 93 -17.77 -29.58 12.61
C GLU A 93 -17.01 -30.38 13.68
N HIS A 94 -15.81 -29.92 14.06
CA HIS A 94 -15.02 -30.53 15.12
C HIS A 94 -15.74 -30.47 16.48
N GLU A 95 -16.32 -29.33 16.84
CA GLU A 95 -17.10 -29.17 18.07
C GLU A 95 -18.32 -30.09 18.10
N GLN A 96 -19.06 -30.19 16.99
CA GLN A 96 -20.19 -31.12 16.87
C GLN A 96 -19.75 -32.57 17.02
N HIS A 97 -18.66 -32.95 16.36
CA HIS A 97 -18.08 -34.28 16.49
C HIS A 97 -17.72 -34.60 17.96
N CYS A 98 -17.04 -33.67 18.62
CA CYS A 98 -16.68 -33.81 20.02
C CYS A 98 -17.89 -33.84 20.96
N ALA A 99 -18.93 -33.06 20.69
CA ALA A 99 -20.19 -33.12 21.42
C ALA A 99 -20.85 -34.51 21.28
N GLN A 100 -20.83 -35.08 20.07
CA GLN A 100 -21.35 -36.42 19.81
C GLN A 100 -20.57 -37.50 20.60
N LEU A 101 -19.24 -37.43 20.60
CA LEU A 101 -18.40 -38.36 21.35
C LEU A 101 -18.61 -38.26 22.87
N ARG A 102 -18.74 -37.05 23.41
CA ARG A 102 -19.09 -36.81 24.83
C ARG A 102 -20.43 -37.45 25.17
N LEU A 103 -21.41 -37.33 24.29
CA LEU A 103 -22.73 -37.92 24.48
C LEU A 103 -22.66 -39.46 24.47
N GLN A 104 -21.92 -40.06 23.54
CA GLN A 104 -21.70 -41.51 23.50
C GLN A 104 -21.02 -42.03 24.76
N GLN A 105 -20.00 -41.32 25.27
CA GLN A 105 -19.36 -41.67 26.54
C GLN A 105 -20.37 -41.63 27.70
N LYS A 106 -21.18 -40.57 27.77
CA LYS A 106 -22.20 -40.42 28.81
C LYS A 106 -23.24 -41.54 28.77
N TRP A 107 -23.72 -41.90 27.58
CA TRP A 107 -24.66 -43.02 27.42
C TRP A 107 -24.03 -44.35 27.78
N ALA A 108 -22.81 -44.64 27.32
CA ALA A 108 -22.10 -45.86 27.69
C ALA A 108 -21.94 -45.96 29.22
N ALA A 109 -21.66 -44.85 29.90
CA ALA A 109 -21.56 -44.80 31.35
C ALA A 109 -22.89 -45.11 32.05
N GLN A 110 -24.00 -44.53 31.55
CA GLN A 110 -25.34 -44.82 32.07
C GLN A 110 -25.73 -46.29 31.86
N ASP A 111 -25.47 -46.84 30.68
CA ASP A 111 -25.72 -48.25 30.37
C ASP A 111 -24.91 -49.18 31.28
N ALA A 112 -23.67 -48.81 31.61
CA ALA A 112 -22.83 -49.59 32.52
C ALA A 112 -23.34 -49.58 33.96
N VAL A 113 -23.98 -48.49 34.41
CA VAL A 113 -24.62 -48.45 35.73
C VAL A 113 -25.81 -49.40 35.80
N GLY A 114 -26.59 -49.52 34.72
CA GLY A 114 -27.74 -50.43 34.62
C GLY A 114 -27.40 -51.89 34.28
N ALA A 115 -26.13 -52.21 34.00
CA ALA A 115 -25.72 -53.53 33.54
C ALA A 115 -25.75 -54.58 34.66
N GLY A 116 -26.43 -55.70 34.40
CA GLY A 116 -26.41 -56.88 35.27
C GLY A 116 -25.04 -57.58 35.28
N ASP A 117 -24.82 -58.46 36.25
CA ASP A 117 -23.49 -59.01 36.53
C ASP A 117 -22.82 -59.70 35.32
N LYS A 118 -23.61 -60.37 34.46
CA LYS A 118 -23.10 -61.06 33.26
C LYS A 118 -22.62 -60.10 32.16
N THR A 119 -23.10 -58.85 32.14
CA THR A 119 -22.76 -57.87 31.08
C THR A 119 -21.92 -56.71 31.60
N ARG A 120 -21.63 -56.67 32.91
CA ARG A 120 -20.91 -55.58 33.58
C ARG A 120 -19.52 -55.31 32.98
N GLU A 121 -18.71 -56.35 32.79
CA GLU A 121 -17.36 -56.17 32.21
C GLU A 121 -17.41 -55.63 30.77
N ALA A 122 -18.32 -56.17 29.95
CA ALA A 122 -18.51 -55.71 28.58
C ALA A 122 -19.00 -54.25 28.54
N ALA A 123 -19.88 -53.85 29.48
CA ALA A 123 -20.36 -52.48 29.59
C ALA A 123 -19.24 -51.52 30.05
N GLN A 124 -18.42 -51.92 31.02
CA GLN A 124 -17.25 -51.13 31.45
C GLN A 124 -16.22 -50.96 30.32
N LEU A 125 -15.98 -52.01 29.53
CA LEU A 125 -15.09 -51.91 28.37
C LEU A 125 -15.62 -50.91 27.32
N LYS A 126 -16.95 -50.84 27.11
CA LYS A 126 -17.56 -49.83 26.24
C LYS A 126 -17.33 -48.41 26.76
N VAL A 127 -17.50 -48.18 28.06
CA VAL A 127 -17.20 -46.88 28.69
C VAL A 127 -15.75 -46.48 28.46
N ARG A 128 -14.82 -47.42 28.68
CA ARG A 128 -13.38 -47.17 28.50
C ARG A 128 -13.07 -46.79 27.05
N ARG A 129 -13.54 -47.56 26.08
CA ARG A 129 -13.33 -47.28 24.64
C ARG A 129 -13.94 -45.95 24.19
N ALA A 130 -15.14 -45.63 24.67
CA ALA A 130 -15.77 -44.34 24.37
C ALA A 130 -14.97 -43.17 24.96
N SER A 131 -14.40 -43.35 26.16
CA SER A 131 -13.55 -42.36 26.81
C SER A 131 -12.20 -42.20 26.09
N GLU A 132 -11.57 -43.30 25.70
CA GLU A 132 -10.32 -43.30 24.92
C GLU A 132 -10.50 -42.57 23.59
N ARG A 133 -11.59 -42.85 22.86
CA ARG A 133 -11.90 -42.17 21.59
C ARG A 133 -12.12 -40.67 21.78
N LEU A 134 -12.91 -40.29 22.78
CA LEU A 134 -13.10 -38.87 23.10
C LEU A 134 -11.78 -38.17 23.45
N ALA A 135 -10.89 -38.84 24.20
CA ALA A 135 -9.62 -38.27 24.58
C ALA A 135 -8.68 -38.05 23.39
N LEU A 136 -8.63 -39.01 22.45
CA LEU A 136 -7.81 -38.90 21.24
C LEU A 136 -8.27 -37.77 20.32
N ASP A 137 -9.58 -37.61 20.14
CA ASP A 137 -10.10 -36.70 19.13
C ASP A 137 -10.37 -35.29 19.67
N CYS A 138 -10.58 -35.12 20.99
CA CYS A 138 -11.12 -33.87 21.55
C CYS A 138 -10.42 -33.30 22.80
N LEU A 139 -9.44 -34.02 23.36
CA LEU A 139 -8.67 -33.58 24.54
C LEU A 139 -7.18 -33.36 24.25
N ASN A 140 -6.78 -33.46 22.97
CA ASN A 140 -5.43 -33.16 22.50
C ASN A 140 -5.28 -31.69 22.07
#